data_AF-B1XYE9-F1
#
_entry.id   AF-B1XYE9-F1
#
_cell.length_a   1.000
_cell.length_b   1.000
_cell.length_c   1.000
_cell.angle_alpha   90.00
_cell.angle_beta   90.00
_cell.angle_gamma   90.00
#
_symmetry.space_group_name_H-M   'P 1'
#
loop_
_entity.id
_entity.type
_entity.pdbx_description
1 polymer ?
#
loop_
_entity_poly.entity_id
_entity_poly.type
_entity_poly.pdbx_seq_one_letter_code
_entity_poly.pdbx_strand_id
1 'polypeptide(L)'
;MTETPSSASPASPAAKGFTLIEMLITVAVLAIILTSVVPSMRAFVARRHLDGASAQLQADLHFLRSSSVALNQALRISVHSGSAGSCYLVHSGDADQCACTFVAGAEPVGNCEPGAELLRSQAWAGNAVAVRANVASMRVDPRHGTFSPTGSIEIQAGDGPVLRHVVNILGRLRLCAPGTAITGVAAC
;
A
#
# COMPACT_ATOMS: atom_id res chain seq x y z
N MET A 1 -28.21 -79.41 34.97
CA MET A 1 -26.97 -79.20 34.20
C MET A 1 -27.35 -78.60 32.87
N THR A 2 -27.25 -77.27 32.75
CA THR A 2 -27.37 -76.51 31.49
C THR A 2 -26.57 -75.22 31.70
N GLU A 3 -25.47 -75.08 30.94
CA GLU A 3 -24.54 -73.94 30.97
C GLU A 3 -25.13 -72.68 30.32
N THR A 4 -24.64 -71.51 30.73
CA THR A 4 -24.38 -70.26 29.95
C THR A 4 -24.10 -69.08 30.90
N PRO A 5 -23.44 -67.98 30.47
CA PRO A 5 -22.17 -67.90 29.76
C PRO A 5 -21.17 -66.95 30.49
N SER A 6 -19.87 -67.16 30.25
CA SER A 6 -18.79 -66.28 30.73
C SER A 6 -18.74 -64.99 29.91
N SER A 7 -18.85 -63.84 30.58
CA SER A 7 -18.75 -62.51 29.97
C SER A 7 -17.29 -62.09 29.81
N ALA A 8 -16.81 -62.02 28.57
CA ALA A 8 -15.52 -61.40 28.26
C ALA A 8 -15.67 -59.87 28.22
N SER A 9 -14.95 -59.16 29.09
CA SER A 9 -14.90 -57.70 29.12
C SER A 9 -13.94 -57.18 28.04
N PRO A 10 -14.31 -56.18 27.22
CA PRO A 10 -13.43 -55.65 26.19
C PRO A 10 -12.26 -54.89 26.84
N ALA A 11 -11.03 -55.24 26.48
CA ALA A 11 -9.83 -54.52 26.90
C ALA A 11 -9.79 -53.14 26.22
N SER A 12 -9.73 -52.07 27.02
CA SER A 12 -9.53 -50.72 26.52
C SER A 12 -8.22 -50.62 25.74
N PRO A 13 -8.20 -49.99 24.55
CA PRO A 13 -6.96 -49.83 23.79
C PRO A 13 -5.97 -48.98 24.60
N ALA A 14 -4.75 -49.49 24.77
CA ALA A 14 -3.68 -48.76 25.42
C ALA A 14 -3.38 -47.47 24.64
N ALA A 15 -3.48 -46.32 25.32
CA ALA A 15 -3.06 -45.04 24.76
C ALA A 15 -1.57 -45.11 24.42
N LYS A 16 -1.22 -44.99 23.15
CA LYS A 16 0.18 -44.92 22.70
C LYS A 16 0.74 -43.57 23.13
N GLY A 17 1.74 -43.57 24.01
CA GLY A 17 2.48 -42.36 24.40
C GLY A 17 3.45 -41.92 23.30
N PHE A 18 3.63 -40.61 23.14
CA PHE A 18 4.62 -40.02 22.24
C PHE A 18 6.05 -40.31 22.74
N THR A 19 6.96 -40.60 21.81
CA THR A 19 8.38 -40.80 22.17
C THR A 19 9.12 -39.47 22.25
N LEU A 20 10.19 -39.41 23.05
CA LEU A 20 11.03 -38.20 23.17
C LEU A 20 11.65 -37.81 21.82
N ILE A 21 12.01 -38.80 21.00
CA ILE A 21 12.54 -38.57 19.65
C ILE A 21 11.48 -37.97 18.72
N GLU A 22 10.21 -38.37 18.86
CA GLU A 22 9.10 -37.81 18.08
C GLU A 22 8.81 -36.36 18.46
N MET A 23 8.91 -36.01 19.75
CA MET A 23 8.83 -34.61 20.18
C MET A 23 10.01 -33.77 19.66
N LEU A 24 11.23 -34.33 19.62
CA LEU A 24 12.39 -33.63 19.04
C LEU A 24 12.24 -33.41 17.53
N ILE A 25 11.78 -34.43 16.79
CA ILE A 25 11.56 -34.34 15.34
C ILE A 25 10.44 -33.34 15.02
N THR A 26 9.32 -33.39 15.74
CA THR A 26 8.20 -32.46 15.53
C THR A 26 8.60 -31.01 15.78
N VAL A 27 9.33 -30.72 16.86
CA VAL A 27 9.86 -29.38 17.13
C VAL A 27 10.87 -28.94 16.06
N ALA A 28 11.76 -29.83 15.62
CA ALA A 28 12.73 -29.52 14.56
C ALA A 28 12.04 -29.18 13.23
N VAL A 29 11.05 -29.99 12.81
CA VAL A 29 10.26 -29.72 11.60
C VAL A 29 9.47 -28.42 11.73
N LEU A 30 8.86 -28.18 12.88
CA LEU A 30 8.12 -26.93 13.15
C LEU A 30 9.03 -25.70 13.04
N ALA A 31 10.26 -25.77 13.58
CA ALA A 31 11.24 -24.69 13.48
C ALA A 31 11.64 -24.40 12.02
N ILE A 32 11.84 -25.43 11.19
CA ILE A 32 12.15 -25.29 9.76
C ILE A 32 10.97 -24.62 9.03
N ILE A 33 9.74 -25.05 9.31
CA ILE A 33 8.55 -24.44 8.69
C ILE A 33 8.44 -22.96 9.09
N LEU A 34 8.51 -22.63 10.38
CA LEU A 34 8.36 -21.26 10.87
C LEU A 34 9.42 -20.32 10.28
N THR A 35 10.66 -20.76 10.18
CA THR A 35 11.75 -19.95 9.60
C THR A 35 11.58 -19.70 8.11
N SER A 36 10.96 -20.62 7.37
CA SER A 36 10.69 -20.45 5.93
C SER A 36 9.48 -19.55 5.61
N VAL A 37 8.49 -19.45 6.51
CA VAL A 37 7.23 -18.70 6.26
C VAL A 37 7.35 -17.20 6.56
N VAL A 38 8.18 -16.79 7.52
CA VAL A 38 8.33 -15.36 7.89
C VAL A 38 8.75 -14.44 6.73
N PRO A 39 9.75 -14.77 5.88
CA PRO A 39 10.14 -13.86 4.79
C PRO A 39 9.03 -13.66 3.75
N SER A 40 8.23 -14.70 3.46
CA SER A 40 7.13 -14.61 2.49
C SER A 40 5.98 -13.74 3.02
N MET A 41 5.70 -13.78 4.33
CA MET A 41 4.72 -12.88 4.96
C MET A 41 5.13 -11.41 4.86
N ARG A 42 6.41 -11.07 5.08
CA ARG A 42 6.90 -9.69 4.95
C ARG A 42 6.73 -9.14 3.54
N ALA A 43 7.05 -9.94 2.52
CA ALA A 43 6.87 -9.56 1.12
C ALA A 43 5.37 -9.39 0.77
N PHE A 44 4.50 -10.26 1.29
CA PHE A 44 3.06 -10.15 1.09
C PHE A 44 2.47 -8.87 1.70
N VAL A 45 2.86 -8.54 2.94
CA VAL A 45 2.41 -7.31 3.62
C VAL A 45 2.90 -6.07 2.87
N ALA A 46 4.17 -6.00 2.51
CA ALA A 46 4.72 -4.90 1.71
C ALA A 46 3.97 -4.72 0.39
N ARG A 47 3.59 -5.83 -0.25
CA ARG A 47 2.80 -5.81 -1.48
C ARG A 47 1.39 -5.25 -1.26
N ARG A 48 0.72 -5.64 -0.17
CA ARG A 48 -0.59 -5.09 0.18
C ARG A 48 -0.54 -3.59 0.45
N HIS A 49 0.51 -3.10 1.11
CA HIS A 49 0.71 -1.66 1.30
C HIS A 49 0.91 -0.93 -0.03
N LEU A 50 1.72 -1.48 -0.93
CA LEU A 50 1.94 -0.93 -2.27
C LEU A 50 0.64 -0.87 -3.09
N ASP A 51 -0.10 -1.97 -3.15
CA ASP A 51 -1.36 -2.05 -3.91
C ASP A 51 -2.41 -1.11 -3.31
N GLY A 52 -2.50 -1.01 -1.98
CA GLY A 52 -3.39 -0.09 -1.27
C GLY A 52 -3.06 1.37 -1.53
N ALA A 53 -1.79 1.77 -1.38
CA ALA A 53 -1.34 3.13 -1.68
C ALA A 53 -1.56 3.49 -3.15
N SER A 54 -1.31 2.54 -4.07
CA SER A 54 -1.55 2.71 -5.50
C SER A 54 -3.03 2.92 -5.84
N ALA A 55 -3.92 2.09 -5.28
CA ALA A 55 -5.35 2.22 -5.48
C ALA A 55 -5.89 3.54 -4.88
N GLN A 56 -5.37 3.94 -3.72
CA GLN A 56 -5.73 5.21 -3.09
C GLN A 56 -5.31 6.41 -3.95
N LEU A 57 -4.06 6.44 -4.45
CA LEU A 57 -3.61 7.51 -5.33
C LEU A 57 -4.45 7.58 -6.61
N GLN A 58 -4.79 6.43 -7.19
CA GLN A 58 -5.66 6.39 -8.36
C GLN A 58 -7.04 7.00 -8.05
N ALA A 59 -7.63 6.64 -6.91
CA ALA A 59 -8.90 7.20 -6.47
C ALA A 59 -8.81 8.71 -6.21
N ASP A 60 -7.72 9.20 -5.62
CA ASP A 60 -7.51 10.61 -5.33
C ASP A 60 -7.27 11.45 -6.59
N LEU A 61 -6.60 10.89 -7.60
CA LEU A 61 -6.45 11.52 -8.92
C LEU A 61 -7.79 11.59 -9.67
N HIS A 62 -8.63 10.55 -9.57
CA HIS A 62 -10.00 10.59 -10.10
C HIS A 62 -10.84 11.63 -9.36
N PHE A 63 -10.78 11.65 -8.03
CA PHE A 63 -11.43 12.64 -7.18
C PHE A 63 -11.00 14.06 -7.54
N LEU A 64 -9.70 14.32 -7.64
CA LEU A 64 -9.14 15.62 -8.02
C LEU A 64 -9.77 16.10 -9.33
N ARG A 65 -9.82 15.23 -10.34
CA ARG A 65 -10.39 15.57 -11.64
C ARG A 65 -11.89 15.86 -11.54
N SER A 66 -12.66 14.95 -10.94
CA SER A 66 -14.11 15.10 -10.86
C SER A 66 -14.52 16.29 -10.01
N SER A 67 -13.84 16.52 -8.89
CA SER A 67 -14.12 17.63 -7.98
C SER A 67 -13.76 18.97 -8.60
N SER A 68 -12.65 19.06 -9.34
CA SER A 68 -12.27 20.29 -10.04
C SER A 68 -13.35 20.72 -11.04
N VAL A 69 -13.90 19.77 -11.80
CA VAL A 69 -14.97 20.03 -12.76
C VAL A 69 -16.30 20.32 -12.04
N ALA A 70 -16.67 19.52 -11.04
CA ALA A 70 -17.94 19.66 -10.32
C ALA A 70 -18.03 20.97 -9.54
N LEU A 71 -16.94 21.42 -8.94
CA LEU A 71 -16.86 22.68 -8.22
C LEU A 71 -16.55 23.88 -9.12
N ASN A 72 -16.29 23.63 -10.42
CA ASN A 72 -15.77 24.62 -11.37
C ASN A 72 -14.57 25.43 -10.78
N GLN A 73 -13.70 24.73 -10.06
CA GLN A 73 -12.56 25.30 -9.35
C GLN A 73 -11.28 24.57 -9.76
N ALA A 74 -10.21 25.31 -10.01
CA ALA A 74 -8.91 24.71 -10.27
C ALA A 74 -8.42 24.02 -9.00
N LEU A 75 -8.16 22.72 -9.10
CA LEU A 75 -7.56 21.94 -8.02
C LEU A 75 -6.19 21.42 -8.45
N ARG A 76 -5.34 21.14 -7.48
CA ARG A 76 -3.96 20.70 -7.67
C ARG A 76 -3.68 19.47 -6.83
N ILE A 77 -2.84 18.58 -7.36
CA ILE A 77 -2.11 17.60 -6.57
C ILE A 77 -0.64 18.00 -6.50
N SER A 78 -0.09 18.11 -5.29
CA SER A 78 1.33 18.35 -5.05
C SER A 78 1.95 17.13 -4.36
N VAL A 79 3.14 16.73 -4.79
CA VAL A 79 3.86 15.57 -4.26
C VAL A 79 5.12 16.07 -3.59
N HIS A 80 5.31 15.70 -2.33
CA HIS A 80 6.48 16.10 -1.54
C HIS A 80 7.17 14.86 -0.99
N SER A 81 8.50 14.88 -1.03
CA SER A 81 9.34 13.84 -0.45
C SER A 81 10.41 14.49 0.41
N GLY A 82 10.57 14.00 1.63
CA GLY A 82 11.56 14.50 2.60
C GLY A 82 12.39 13.36 3.20
N SER A 83 13.33 13.72 4.06
CA SER A 83 14.17 12.73 4.76
C SER A 83 13.39 11.86 5.75
N ALA A 84 12.24 12.35 6.25
CA ALA A 84 11.41 11.64 7.22
C ALA A 84 10.15 10.99 6.62
N GLY A 85 9.98 10.99 5.29
CA GLY A 85 8.83 10.35 4.65
C GLY A 85 8.45 10.96 3.30
N SER A 86 7.25 10.64 2.84
CA SER A 86 6.66 11.21 1.63
C SER A 86 5.18 11.49 1.80
N CYS A 87 4.63 12.37 0.97
CA CYS A 87 3.22 12.69 0.98
C CYS A 87 2.76 13.19 -0.40
N TYR A 88 1.45 13.25 -0.58
CA TYR A 88 0.84 14.11 -1.57
C TYR A 88 -0.40 14.81 -0.99
N LEU A 89 -0.70 15.98 -1.55
CA LEU A 89 -1.81 16.83 -1.13
C LEU A 89 -2.70 17.14 -2.32
N VAL A 90 -4.01 17.08 -2.14
CA VAL A 90 -5.01 17.61 -3.07
C VAL A 90 -5.59 18.88 -2.48
N HIS A 91 -5.44 20.00 -3.18
CA HIS A 91 -5.79 21.32 -2.65
C HIS A 91 -6.26 22.29 -3.74
N SER A 92 -6.86 23.40 -3.34
CA SER A 92 -7.31 24.47 -4.25
C SER A 92 -6.28 25.58 -4.49
N GLY A 93 -5.20 25.62 -3.68
CA GLY A 93 -4.17 26.64 -3.80
C GLY A 93 -3.23 26.52 -5.00
N ASP A 94 -2.42 27.56 -5.18
CA ASP A 94 -1.27 27.60 -6.08
C ASP A 94 -0.15 26.65 -5.65
N ALA A 95 0.89 26.53 -6.48
CA ALA A 95 1.89 25.46 -6.37
C ALA A 95 2.70 25.48 -5.06
N ASP A 96 2.86 26.66 -4.45
CA ASP A 96 3.65 26.96 -3.26
C ASP A 96 2.81 27.15 -1.99
N GLN A 97 1.48 27.27 -2.12
CA GLN A 97 0.58 27.55 -1.00
C GLN A 97 0.31 26.34 -0.09
N CYS A 98 0.69 25.13 -0.51
CA CYS A 98 0.53 23.92 0.29
C CYS A 98 1.79 23.05 0.24
N ALA A 99 2.23 22.60 1.40
CA ALA A 99 3.42 21.77 1.55
C ALA A 99 3.24 20.74 2.66
N CYS A 100 4.00 19.66 2.58
CA CYS A 100 4.11 18.73 3.70
C CYS A 100 5.27 19.10 4.61
N THR A 101 4.97 19.06 5.90
CA THR A 101 5.97 19.26 6.94
C THR A 101 6.46 17.90 7.40
N PHE A 102 7.77 17.70 7.34
CA PHE A 102 8.43 16.46 7.71
C PHE A 102 9.11 16.62 9.06
N VAL A 103 8.63 15.89 10.07
CA VAL A 103 9.21 15.88 11.42
C VAL A 103 9.70 14.47 11.72
N ALA A 104 10.92 14.33 12.18
CA ALA A 104 11.49 13.03 12.51
C ALA A 104 10.68 12.35 13.62
N GLY A 105 10.24 11.11 13.38
CA GLY A 105 9.44 10.34 14.34
C GLY A 105 7.95 10.70 14.38
N ALA A 106 7.47 11.59 13.51
CA ALA A 106 6.05 11.89 13.36
C ALA A 106 5.59 11.64 11.92
N GLU A 107 4.27 11.46 11.73
CA GLU A 107 3.71 11.39 10.39
C GLU A 107 3.78 12.76 9.70
N PRO A 108 4.13 12.82 8.40
CA PRO A 108 4.13 14.08 7.68
C PRO A 108 2.74 14.71 7.66
N VAL A 109 2.66 16.02 7.87
CA VAL A 109 1.40 16.75 7.90
C VAL A 109 1.34 17.73 6.73
N GLY A 110 0.25 17.66 5.96
CA GLY A 110 -0.05 18.62 4.91
C GLY A 110 -0.62 19.91 5.48
N ASN A 111 0.02 21.03 5.16
CA ASN A 111 -0.38 22.35 5.60
C ASN A 111 -0.63 23.24 4.38
N CYS A 112 -1.61 24.13 4.48
CA CYS A 112 -1.90 25.12 3.45
C CYS A 112 -1.97 26.52 4.07
N GLU A 113 -1.54 27.52 3.31
CA GLU A 113 -1.66 28.93 3.67
C GLU A 113 -3.12 29.40 3.63
N PRO A 114 -3.47 30.50 4.33
CA PRO A 114 -4.80 31.09 4.25
C PRO A 114 -5.21 31.39 2.80
N GLY A 115 -6.40 30.95 2.41
CA GLY A 115 -6.91 31.08 1.04
C GLY A 115 -6.72 29.84 0.17
N ALA A 116 -5.89 28.89 0.59
CA ALA A 116 -5.82 27.56 0.02
C ALA A 116 -6.57 26.56 0.92
N GLU A 117 -7.44 25.76 0.32
CA GLU A 117 -8.16 24.69 1.01
C GLU A 117 -7.47 23.35 0.75
N LEU A 118 -7.21 22.58 1.81
CA LEU A 118 -6.72 21.22 1.72
C LEU A 118 -7.92 20.26 1.67
N LEU A 119 -8.10 19.56 0.55
CA LEU A 119 -9.22 18.64 0.35
C LEU A 119 -8.84 17.22 0.76
N ARG A 120 -7.64 16.76 0.39
CA ARG A 120 -7.11 15.45 0.78
C ARG A 120 -5.62 15.54 1.06
N SER A 121 -5.17 14.76 2.02
CA SER A 121 -3.75 14.59 2.34
C SER A 121 -3.50 13.12 2.60
N GLN A 122 -2.48 12.57 1.94
CA GLN A 122 -1.97 11.26 2.30
C GLN A 122 -0.47 11.37 2.52
N ALA A 123 -0.03 10.81 3.64
CA ALA A 123 1.35 10.85 4.08
C ALA A 123 1.78 9.49 4.61
N TRP A 124 3.09 9.23 4.54
CA TRP A 124 3.73 8.06 5.11
C TRP A 124 5.05 8.46 5.74
N ALA A 125 5.25 8.05 6.99
CA ALA A 125 6.49 8.24 7.71
C ALA A 125 7.55 7.20 7.29
N GLY A 126 8.82 7.61 7.30
CA GLY A 126 9.96 6.74 7.03
C GLY A 126 9.93 6.16 5.60
N ASN A 127 10.19 4.85 5.49
CA ASN A 127 10.30 4.13 4.22
C ASN A 127 9.15 3.13 3.98
N ALA A 128 8.06 3.22 4.73
CA ALA A 128 6.92 2.31 4.56
C ALA A 128 6.34 2.41 3.15
N VAL A 129 6.11 3.64 2.67
CA VAL A 129 5.73 3.96 1.30
C VAL A 129 6.44 5.26 0.89
N ALA A 130 7.16 5.21 -0.24
CA ALA A 130 7.76 6.35 -0.87
C ALA A 130 6.94 6.75 -2.10
N VAL A 131 6.53 8.02 -2.15
CA VAL A 131 5.88 8.63 -3.31
C VAL A 131 6.84 9.62 -3.96
N ARG A 132 6.98 9.50 -5.27
CA ARG A 132 7.83 10.37 -6.10
C ARG A 132 7.08 10.81 -7.33
N ALA A 133 7.40 11.98 -7.84
CA ALA A 133 6.83 12.46 -9.09
C ALA A 133 7.91 13.12 -9.94
N ASN A 134 7.77 13.03 -11.26
CA ASN A 134 8.67 13.74 -12.18
C ASN A 134 8.32 15.24 -12.30
N VAL A 135 7.13 15.63 -11.82
CA VAL A 135 6.67 17.01 -11.71
C VAL A 135 6.23 17.26 -10.26
N ALA A 136 6.59 18.41 -9.70
CA ALA A 136 6.30 18.70 -8.29
C ALA A 136 4.79 18.78 -8.00
N SER A 137 4.00 19.24 -8.97
CA SER A 137 2.55 19.26 -8.87
C SER A 137 1.87 19.27 -10.24
N MET A 138 0.60 18.87 -10.27
CA MET A 138 -0.26 18.90 -11.45
C MET A 138 -1.56 19.61 -11.11
N ARG A 139 -1.98 20.54 -11.97
CA ARG A 139 -3.25 21.27 -11.82
C ARG A 139 -4.28 20.72 -12.80
N VAL A 140 -5.52 20.62 -12.36
CA VAL A 140 -6.67 20.32 -13.22
C VAL A 140 -7.36 21.62 -13.63
N ASP A 141 -7.60 21.75 -14.93
CA ASP A 141 -8.45 22.82 -15.46
C ASP A 141 -9.93 22.49 -15.20
N PRO A 142 -10.70 23.36 -14.54
CA PRO A 142 -12.07 23.05 -14.14
C PRO A 142 -13.04 22.97 -15.32
N ARG A 143 -12.74 23.60 -16.46
CA ARG A 143 -13.63 23.61 -17.63
C ARG A 143 -13.49 22.35 -18.47
N HIS A 144 -12.26 21.85 -18.60
CA HIS A 144 -11.94 20.74 -19.48
C HIS A 144 -11.57 19.44 -18.74
N GLY A 145 -11.33 19.51 -17.42
CA GLY A 145 -10.84 18.38 -16.64
C GLY A 145 -9.46 17.89 -17.08
N THR A 146 -8.65 18.78 -17.65
CA THR A 146 -7.32 18.47 -18.19
C THR A 146 -6.21 18.71 -17.18
N PHE A 147 -5.18 17.88 -17.20
CA PHE A 147 -4.01 17.99 -16.32
C PHE A 147 -2.89 18.79 -16.98
N SER A 148 -2.33 19.74 -16.22
CA SER A 148 -1.14 20.49 -16.63
C SER A 148 -0.24 20.83 -15.42
N PRO A 149 1.08 20.58 -15.48
CA PRO A 149 1.74 19.75 -16.49
C PRO A 149 1.26 18.29 -16.44
N THR A 150 1.48 17.52 -17.50
CA THR A 150 1.34 16.06 -17.46
C THR A 150 2.55 15.45 -16.78
N GLY A 151 2.37 14.31 -16.12
CA GLY A 151 3.47 13.67 -15.43
C GLY A 151 3.16 12.25 -15.00
N SER A 152 4.05 11.71 -14.18
CA SER A 152 3.90 10.42 -13.56
C SER A 152 4.22 10.49 -12.07
N ILE A 153 3.40 9.81 -11.28
CA ILE A 153 3.63 9.62 -9.86
C ILE A 153 3.98 8.14 -9.64
N GLU A 154 5.09 7.90 -8.96
CA GLU A 154 5.59 6.59 -8.58
C GLU A 154 5.34 6.32 -7.11
N ILE A 155 4.97 5.08 -6.81
CA ILE A 155 4.79 4.57 -5.46
C ILE A 155 5.68 3.34 -5.30
N GLN A 156 6.42 3.29 -4.20
CA GLN A 156 7.26 2.16 -3.82
C GLN A 156 7.03 1.86 -2.34
N ALA A 157 6.93 0.58 -1.96
CA ALA A 157 6.85 0.18 -0.55
C ALA A 157 8.19 -0.45 -0.11
N GLY A 158 8.86 0.15 0.88
CA GLY A 158 10.23 -0.24 1.26
C GLY A 158 11.18 -0.24 0.05
N ASP A 159 12.06 -1.23 -0.03
CA ASP A 159 12.93 -1.48 -1.19
C ASP A 159 12.26 -2.36 -2.26
N GLY A 160 10.92 -2.39 -2.27
CA GLY A 160 10.12 -3.25 -3.12
C GLY A 160 9.96 -2.75 -4.56
N PRO A 161 9.07 -3.39 -5.34
CA PRO A 161 8.79 -2.99 -6.71
C PRO A 161 8.11 -1.61 -6.77
N VAL A 162 8.29 -0.92 -7.89
CA VAL A 162 7.73 0.42 -8.14
C VAL A 162 6.49 0.31 -9.02
N LEU A 163 5.43 1.01 -8.63
CA LEU A 163 4.24 1.24 -9.45
C LEU A 163 4.21 2.69 -9.92
N ARG A 164 4.00 2.91 -11.22
CA ARG A 164 3.94 4.23 -11.85
C ARG A 164 2.54 4.51 -12.38
N HIS A 165 1.96 5.61 -11.90
CA HIS A 165 0.73 6.21 -12.42
C HIS A 165 1.10 7.30 -13.41
N VAL A 166 0.82 7.09 -14.69
CA VAL A 166 1.02 8.08 -15.75
C VAL A 166 -0.29 8.81 -16.00
N VAL A 167 -0.26 10.14 -15.91
CA VAL A 167 -1.41 11.01 -16.14
C VAL A 167 -1.19 11.80 -17.42
N ASN A 168 -2.06 11.57 -18.42
CA ASN A 168 -2.03 12.36 -19.65
C ASN A 168 -2.83 13.67 -19.50
N ILE A 169 -2.73 14.53 -20.52
CA ILE A 169 -3.39 15.84 -20.51
C ILE A 169 -4.92 15.74 -20.40
N LEU A 170 -5.53 14.68 -20.92
CA LEU A 170 -6.98 14.45 -20.85
C LEU A 170 -7.43 13.78 -19.54
N GLY A 171 -6.52 13.56 -18.57
CA GLY A 171 -6.84 12.94 -17.30
C GLY A 171 -7.14 11.43 -17.37
N ARG A 172 -6.64 10.75 -18.41
CA ARG A 172 -6.59 9.29 -18.46
C ARG A 172 -5.38 8.82 -17.65
N LEU A 173 -5.65 8.03 -16.61
CA LEU A 173 -4.64 7.40 -15.78
C LEU A 173 -4.25 6.05 -16.39
N ARG A 174 -2.96 5.75 -16.42
CA ARG A 174 -2.42 4.42 -16.73
C ARG A 174 -1.50 3.97 -15.61
N LEU A 175 -1.71 2.76 -15.11
CA LEU A 175 -0.79 2.09 -14.19
C LEU A 175 0.21 1.25 -15.00
N CYS A 176 1.50 1.36 -14.69
CA CYS A 176 2.55 0.49 -15.23
C CYS A 176 3.69 0.27 -14.23
N ALA A 177 4.52 -0.74 -14.47
CA ALA A 177 5.71 -1.04 -13.68
C ALA A 177 6.98 -0.71 -14.51
N PRO A 178 7.83 0.25 -14.10
CA PRO A 178 8.99 0.69 -14.89
C PRO A 178 10.24 -0.20 -14.75
N GLY A 179 10.21 -1.19 -13.85
CA GLY A 179 11.36 -2.05 -13.57
C GLY A 179 10.95 -3.51 -13.43
N THR A 180 10.85 -3.98 -12.19
CA THR A 180 10.47 -5.36 -11.89
C THR A 180 9.06 -5.68 -12.38
N ALA A 181 8.91 -6.81 -13.07
CA ALA A 181 7.62 -7.28 -13.52
C ALA A 181 6.72 -7.60 -12.31
N ILE A 182 5.47 -7.16 -12.41
CA ILE A 182 4.48 -7.29 -11.36
C ILE A 182 3.27 -8.01 -11.94
N THR A 183 2.86 -9.12 -11.33
CA THR A 183 1.63 -9.82 -11.73
C THR A 183 0.43 -8.87 -11.71
N GLY A 184 -0.29 -8.81 -12.83
CA GLY A 184 -1.47 -7.96 -13.00
C GLY A 184 -1.19 -6.50 -13.39
N VAL A 185 0.08 -6.10 -13.52
CA VAL A 185 0.45 -4.74 -13.95
C VAL A 185 1.34 -4.81 -15.19
N ALA A 186 0.99 -4.05 -16.23
CA ALA A 186 1.77 -3.99 -17.46
C ALA A 186 3.11 -3.28 -17.25
N ALA A 187 4.13 -3.65 -18.03
CA ALA A 187 5.36 -2.87 -18.10
C ALA A 187 5.09 -1.45 -18.62
N CYS A 188 5.92 -0.50 -18.18
CA CYS A 188 6.05 0.78 -18.88
C CYS A 188 6.89 0.55 -20.15
#